data_AF-A0A8G0KSR6-F1
#
_entry.id   AF-A0A8G0KSR6-F1
#
_cell.length_a   1.000
_cell.length_b   1.000
_cell.length_c   1.000
_cell.angle_alpha   90.00
_cell.angle_beta   90.00
_cell.angle_gamma   90.00
#
_symmetry.space_group_name_H-M   'P 1'
#
loop_
_entity.id
_entity.type
_entity.pdbx_description
1 polymer ?
#
loop_
_entity_poly.entity_id
_entity_poly.type
_entity_poly.pdbx_seq_one_letter_code
_entity_poly.pdbx_strand_id
1 'polypeptide(L)'
;MTHLRVDALLFGVLISYLYHFKQDFFRKKFNELRNCLLFLAVLFLTFTPFIEPLNSFFVKTIGFTLVYIAFGIFLCFILFIPNVNKILDQSLSKFIVDIIAKIGFCSYSIYVIHTFVIFEVKQLNVENHYIHFILVLFFSCFFGYFMTYYVEKYFLKIREHYFQSK
;
A
#
# COMPACT_ATOMS: atom_id res chain seq x y z
N MET A 1 -2.73 17.70 1.24
CA MET A 1 -2.75 16.21 1.28
C MET A 1 -1.48 15.58 1.85
N THR A 2 -0.32 16.26 1.83
CA THR A 2 0.95 15.73 2.37
C THR A 2 0.91 15.50 3.87
N HIS A 3 0.35 16.43 4.66
CA HIS A 3 0.25 16.31 6.12
C HIS A 3 -0.46 15.03 6.60
N LEU A 4 -1.51 14.59 5.90
CA LEU A 4 -2.25 13.36 6.25
C LEU A 4 -1.47 12.06 6.00
N ARG A 5 -0.36 12.13 5.24
CA ARG A 5 0.42 10.96 4.82
C ARG A 5 1.70 10.78 5.60
N VAL A 6 2.21 11.84 6.22
CA VAL A 6 3.43 11.79 7.03
C VAL A 6 3.26 10.82 8.20
N ASP A 7 2.09 10.81 8.85
CA ASP A 7 1.80 9.92 9.97
C ASP A 7 1.89 8.44 9.58
N ALA A 8 1.32 8.08 8.43
CA ALA A 8 1.38 6.71 7.92
C ALA A 8 2.82 6.30 7.53
N LEU A 9 3.59 7.22 6.93
CA LEU A 9 5.00 6.97 6.59
C LEU A 9 5.85 6.79 7.85
N LEU A 10 5.65 7.65 8.86
CA LEU A 10 6.34 7.55 10.15
C LEU A 10 6.03 6.21 10.83
N PHE A 11 4.77 5.76 10.77
CA PHE A 11 4.38 4.46 11.31
C PHE A 11 5.11 3.30 10.61
N GLY A 12 5.25 3.35 9.28
CA GLY A 12 6.04 2.37 8.52
C GLY A 12 7.52 2.36 8.92
N VAL A 13 8.12 3.54 9.09
CA VAL A 13 9.52 3.69 9.56
C VAL A 13 9.67 3.14 10.98
N LEU A 14 8.71 3.38 11.86
CA LEU A 14 8.69 2.84 13.23
C LEU A 14 8.64 1.31 13.23
N ILE A 15 7.79 0.69 12.40
CA ILE A 15 7.73 -0.76 12.25
C ILE A 15 9.08 -1.31 11.74
N SER A 16 9.67 -0.66 10.73
CA SER A 16 10.98 -1.04 10.20
C SER A 16 12.08 -0.97 11.26
N TYR A 17 12.11 0.11 12.06
CA TYR A 17 13.03 0.28 13.18
C TYR A 17 12.87 -0.83 14.22
N LEU A 18 11.63 -1.10 14.66
CA LEU A 18 11.38 -2.18 15.63
C LEU A 18 11.76 -3.55 15.08
N TYR A 19 11.50 -3.80 13.79
CA TYR A 19 11.85 -5.04 13.12
C TYR A 19 13.38 -5.25 13.06
N HIS A 20 14.16 -4.22 12.74
CA HIS A 20 15.60 -4.34 12.57
C HIS A 20 16.38 -4.29 13.90
N PHE A 21 15.99 -3.42 14.83
CA PHE A 21 16.75 -3.17 16.07
C PHE A 21 16.22 -3.92 17.29
N LYS A 22 14.96 -4.35 17.30
CA LYS A 22 14.27 -4.97 18.46
C LYS A 22 13.42 -6.18 18.07
N GLN A 23 13.89 -6.96 17.10
CA GLN A 23 13.12 -8.05 16.49
C GLN A 23 12.55 -9.06 17.50
N ASP A 24 13.36 -9.51 18.46
CA ASP A 24 12.95 -10.55 19.42
C ASP A 24 11.82 -10.09 20.35
N PHE A 25 11.96 -8.87 20.89
CA PHE A 25 10.92 -8.24 21.71
C PHE A 25 9.64 -8.04 20.91
N PHE A 26 9.78 -7.53 19.68
CA PHE A 26 8.64 -7.22 18.83
C PHE A 26 7.90 -8.48 18.38
N ARG A 27 8.62 -9.53 17.98
CA ARG A 27 8.06 -10.85 17.62
C ARG A 27 7.33 -11.49 18.81
N LYS A 28 7.91 -11.43 20.01
CA LYS A 28 7.28 -11.99 21.22
C LYS A 28 5.94 -11.31 21.50
N LYS A 29 5.92 -9.97 21.50
CA LYS A 29 4.69 -9.19 21.72
C LYS A 29 3.65 -9.41 20.63
N PHE A 30 4.07 -9.50 19.37
CA PHE A 30 3.18 -9.81 18.26
C PHE A 30 2.53 -11.20 18.43
N ASN A 31 3.30 -12.22 18.81
CA ASN A 31 2.76 -13.57 19.01
C ASN A 31 1.77 -13.64 20.19
N GLU A 32 2.02 -12.92 21.27
CA GLU A 32 1.11 -12.82 22.43
C GLU A 32 -0.24 -12.20 22.05
N LEU A 33 -0.22 -11.17 21.19
CA LEU A 33 -1.40 -10.36 20.88
C LEU A 33 -2.00 -10.65 19.49
N ARG A 34 -1.48 -11.64 18.76
CA ARG A 34 -1.79 -11.87 17.34
C ARG A 34 -3.29 -11.88 17.04
N ASN A 35 -4.06 -12.66 17.77
CA ASN A 35 -5.49 -12.80 17.51
C ASN A 35 -6.26 -11.50 17.80
N CYS A 36 -5.87 -10.77 18.86
CA CYS A 36 -6.42 -9.47 19.20
C CYS A 36 -6.08 -8.42 18.13
N LEU A 37 -4.83 -8.41 17.66
CA LEU A 37 -4.37 -7.52 16.60
C LEU A 37 -5.10 -7.79 15.28
N LEU A 38 -5.34 -9.05 14.91
CA LEU A 38 -6.10 -9.39 13.70
C LEU A 38 -7.54 -8.88 13.79
N PHE A 39 -8.21 -9.12 14.91
CA PHE A 39 -9.56 -8.61 15.15
C PHE A 39 -9.59 -7.08 15.06
N LEU A 40 -8.62 -6.41 15.68
CA LEU A 40 -8.52 -4.96 15.66
C LEU A 40 -8.26 -4.41 14.25
N ALA A 41 -7.41 -5.07 13.46
CA ALA A 41 -7.13 -4.68 12.09
C ALA A 41 -8.39 -4.78 11.20
N VAL A 42 -9.15 -5.86 11.32
CA VAL A 42 -10.42 -6.02 10.58
C VAL A 42 -11.48 -5.01 11.04
N LEU A 43 -11.57 -4.77 12.35
CA LEU A 43 -12.48 -3.77 12.92
C LEU A 43 -12.15 -2.38 12.37
N PHE A 44 -10.89 -1.98 12.41
CA PHE A 44 -10.43 -0.67 11.91
C PHE A 44 -10.58 -0.52 10.41
N LEU A 45 -10.44 -1.61 9.64
CA LEU A 45 -10.67 -1.58 8.19
C LEU A 45 -12.14 -1.32 7.84
N THR A 46 -13.08 -1.78 8.69
CA THR A 46 -14.51 -1.47 8.52
C THR A 46 -14.80 0.04 8.63
N PHE A 47 -13.99 0.78 9.39
CA PHE A 47 -14.10 2.24 9.53
C PHE A 47 -13.44 3.02 8.37
N THR A 48 -12.97 2.33 7.33
CA THR A 48 -12.39 3.00 6.16
C THR A 48 -13.49 3.78 5.43
N PRO A 49 -13.35 5.11 5.28
CA PRO A 49 -14.35 5.92 4.60
C PRO A 49 -14.22 5.74 3.09
N PHE A 50 -14.96 4.78 2.55
CA PHE A 50 -15.05 4.54 1.11
C PHE A 50 -15.87 5.61 0.38
N ILE A 51 -16.70 6.37 1.09
CA ILE A 51 -17.62 7.37 0.54
C ILE A 51 -17.30 8.74 1.15
N GLU A 52 -16.91 9.70 0.31
CA GLU A 52 -16.62 11.12 0.62
C GLU A 52 -15.65 11.39 1.80
N PRO A 53 -14.40 10.90 1.74
CA PRO A 53 -13.44 11.01 2.85
C PRO A 53 -13.00 12.44 3.19
N LEU A 54 -13.13 13.40 2.25
CA LEU A 54 -12.60 14.76 2.43
C LEU A 54 -13.56 15.73 3.10
N ASN A 55 -14.85 15.41 3.22
CA ASN A 55 -15.83 16.31 3.85
C ASN A 55 -16.07 15.99 5.33
N SER A 56 -15.90 14.74 5.75
CA SER A 56 -16.18 14.32 7.13
C SER A 56 -15.07 14.70 8.12
N PHE A 57 -15.44 15.37 9.21
CA PHE A 57 -14.54 15.73 10.32
C PHE A 57 -13.93 14.49 10.99
N PHE A 58 -14.71 13.41 11.12
CA PHE A 58 -14.26 12.14 11.70
C PHE A 58 -13.11 11.51 10.90
N VAL A 59 -13.21 11.55 9.57
CA VAL A 59 -12.21 10.96 8.67
C VAL A 59 -10.87 11.68 8.78
N LYS A 60 -10.91 13.02 8.81
CA LYS A 60 -9.71 13.87 8.92
C LYS A 60 -8.98 13.71 10.26
N THR A 61 -9.68 13.31 11.32
CA THR A 61 -9.14 13.23 12.67
C THR A 61 -8.69 11.82 13.05
N ILE A 62 -9.60 10.85 12.92
CA ILE A 62 -9.38 9.49 13.42
C ILE A 62 -9.44 8.47 12.28
N GLY A 63 -10.23 8.72 11.23
CA GLY A 63 -10.39 7.74 10.14
C GLY A 63 -9.05 7.33 9.52
N PHE A 64 -8.19 8.29 9.16
CA PHE A 64 -6.88 7.97 8.60
C PHE A 64 -5.95 7.26 9.59
N THR A 65 -6.07 7.52 10.90
CA THR A 65 -5.22 6.87 11.91
C THR A 65 -5.56 5.40 12.09
N LEU A 66 -6.85 5.08 12.14
CA LEU A 66 -7.34 3.71 12.18
C LEU A 66 -6.87 2.91 10.96
N VAL A 67 -6.93 3.53 9.77
CA VAL A 67 -6.54 2.89 8.51
C VAL A 67 -5.05 2.56 8.49
N TYR A 68 -4.15 3.49 8.82
CA TYR A 68 -2.71 3.16 8.80
C TYR A 68 -2.33 2.17 9.91
N ILE A 69 -3.03 2.18 11.06
CA ILE A 69 -2.82 1.17 12.11
C ILE A 69 -3.24 -0.20 11.61
N ALA A 70 -4.40 -0.33 10.96
CA ALA A 70 -4.86 -1.59 10.38
C ALA A 70 -3.85 -2.15 9.37
N PHE A 71 -3.39 -1.32 8.43
CA PHE A 71 -2.41 -1.75 7.43
C PHE A 71 -1.02 -2.04 8.02
N GLY A 72 -0.58 -1.31 9.05
CA GLY A 72 0.67 -1.64 9.72
C GLY A 72 0.59 -2.94 10.54
N ILE A 73 -0.58 -3.28 11.10
CA ILE A 73 -0.82 -4.60 11.69
C ILE A 73 -0.72 -5.67 10.59
N PHE A 74 -1.41 -5.51 9.45
CA PHE A 74 -1.30 -6.45 8.33
C PHE A 74 0.13 -6.62 7.83
N LEU A 75 0.91 -5.54 7.78
CA LEU A 75 2.33 -5.60 7.46
C LEU A 75 3.09 -6.48 8.47
N CYS A 76 2.82 -6.34 9.76
CA CYS A 76 3.42 -7.20 10.79
C CYS A 76 3.05 -8.68 10.60
N PHE A 77 1.82 -8.98 10.19
CA PHE A 77 1.39 -10.34 9.85
C PHE A 77 2.23 -10.92 8.70
N ILE A 78 2.46 -10.13 7.65
CA ILE A 78 3.29 -10.53 6.50
C ILE A 78 4.75 -10.73 6.92
N LEU A 79 5.28 -9.90 7.81
CA LEU A 79 6.69 -9.96 8.27
C LEU A 79 6.98 -11.11 9.24
N PHE A 80 6.05 -11.45 10.14
CA PHE A 80 6.32 -12.40 11.24
C PHE A 80 5.84 -13.82 10.99
N ILE A 81 4.80 -14.01 10.17
CA ILE A 81 4.29 -15.33 9.86
C ILE A 81 5.20 -15.99 8.82
N PRO A 82 5.81 -17.14 9.12
CA PRO A 82 6.58 -17.88 8.13
C PRO A 82 5.64 -18.44 7.06
N ASN A 83 6.09 -18.45 5.81
CA ASN A 83 5.34 -19.01 4.67
C ASN A 83 3.99 -18.33 4.37
N VAL A 84 3.83 -17.04 4.64
CA VAL A 84 2.61 -16.27 4.29
C VAL A 84 2.20 -16.48 2.84
N ASN A 85 3.16 -16.49 1.91
CA ASN A 85 2.87 -16.73 0.50
C ASN A 85 2.17 -18.08 0.27
N LYS A 86 2.58 -19.17 0.95
CA LYS A 86 1.92 -20.47 0.79
C LYS A 86 0.50 -20.48 1.37
N ILE A 87 0.31 -19.82 2.52
CA ILE A 87 -1.02 -19.70 3.15
C ILE A 87 -1.94 -18.89 2.24
N LEU A 88 -1.41 -17.80 1.68
CA LEU A 88 -2.16 -16.93 0.79
C LEU A 88 -2.43 -17.61 -0.55
N ASP A 89 -1.48 -18.36 -1.11
CA ASP A 89 -1.65 -19.14 -2.36
C ASP A 89 -2.67 -20.29 -2.22
N GLN A 90 -2.87 -20.80 -0.99
CA GLN A 90 -3.90 -21.80 -0.69
C GLN A 90 -5.28 -21.16 -0.55
N SER A 91 -5.36 -19.98 0.07
CA SER A 91 -6.63 -19.28 0.28
C SER A 91 -7.08 -18.47 -0.95
N LEU A 92 -6.12 -17.94 -1.71
CA LEU A 92 -6.27 -17.14 -2.92
C LEU A 92 -5.39 -17.77 -3.98
N SER A 93 -5.85 -17.84 -5.23
CA SER A 93 -5.01 -18.39 -6.30
C SER A 93 -3.68 -17.64 -6.41
N LYS A 94 -2.57 -18.37 -6.56
CA LYS A 94 -1.22 -17.84 -6.75
C LYS A 94 -1.15 -16.68 -7.75
N PHE A 95 -1.90 -16.79 -8.85
CA PHE A 95 -1.95 -15.75 -9.87
C PHE A 95 -2.45 -14.41 -9.33
N ILE A 96 -3.48 -14.43 -8.49
CA ILE A 96 -4.07 -13.22 -7.89
C ILE A 96 -3.09 -12.62 -6.89
N VAL A 97 -2.47 -13.45 -6.05
CA VAL A 97 -1.46 -13.02 -5.07
C VAL A 97 -0.28 -12.34 -5.78
N ASP A 98 0.23 -12.94 -6.85
CA ASP A 98 1.33 -12.39 -7.64
C ASP A 98 0.98 -11.04 -8.29
N ILE A 99 -0.26 -10.88 -8.79
CA ILE A 99 -0.72 -9.59 -9.35
C ILE A 99 -0.81 -8.52 -8.27
N ILE A 100 -1.44 -8.83 -7.13
CA ILE A 100 -1.59 -7.86 -6.03
C ILE A 100 -0.21 -7.43 -5.51
N ALA A 101 0.71 -8.38 -5.35
CA ALA A 101 2.08 -8.09 -4.96
C ALA A 101 2.81 -7.20 -5.97
N LYS A 102 2.64 -7.46 -7.28
CA LYS A 102 3.20 -6.61 -8.35
C LYS A 102 2.62 -5.20 -8.35
N ILE A 103 1.31 -5.05 -8.14
CA ILE A 103 0.67 -3.74 -8.03
C ILE A 103 1.21 -2.99 -6.81
N GLY A 104 1.34 -3.66 -5.66
CA GLY A 104 1.93 -3.09 -4.45
C GLY A 104 3.37 -2.64 -4.66
N PHE A 105 4.18 -3.42 -5.39
CA PHE A 105 5.53 -3.04 -5.79
C PHE A 105 5.56 -1.80 -6.69
N CYS A 106 4.65 -1.70 -7.66
CA CYS A 106 4.56 -0.55 -8.57
C CYS A 106 3.79 0.65 -7.96
N SER A 107 3.39 0.57 -6.69
CA SER A 107 2.49 1.55 -6.06
C SER A 107 3.02 2.99 -6.12
N TYR A 108 4.32 3.19 -5.98
CA TYR A 108 4.95 4.50 -6.09
C TYR A 108 4.80 5.11 -7.49
N SER A 109 5.14 4.34 -8.53
CA SER A 109 5.01 4.80 -9.93
C SER A 109 3.54 5.08 -10.29
N ILE A 110 2.62 4.21 -9.86
CA ILE A 110 1.17 4.43 -10.02
C ILE A 110 0.76 5.73 -9.32
N TYR A 111 1.23 5.97 -8.11
CA TYR A 111 0.93 7.18 -7.35
C TYR A 111 1.45 8.46 -8.03
N VAL A 112 2.58 8.43 -8.73
CA VAL A 112 3.07 9.62 -9.45
C VAL A 112 2.21 9.89 -10.69
N ILE A 113 1.87 8.84 -11.46
CA ILE A 113 1.24 8.98 -12.78
C ILE A 113 -0.29 9.08 -12.71
N HIS A 114 -0.95 8.56 -11.67
CA HIS A 114 -2.42 8.52 -11.64
C HIS A 114 -3.08 9.90 -11.78
N THR A 115 -2.48 10.98 -11.26
CA THR A 115 -3.03 12.34 -11.40
C THR A 115 -2.99 12.81 -12.85
N PHE A 116 -1.94 12.46 -13.60
CA PHE A 116 -1.85 12.72 -15.03
C PHE A 116 -2.88 11.87 -15.80
N VAL A 117 -3.03 10.59 -15.47
CA VAL A 117 -4.04 9.72 -16.10
C VAL A 117 -5.46 10.23 -15.86
N ILE A 118 -5.78 10.74 -14.67
CA ILE A 118 -7.09 11.36 -14.38
C ILE A 118 -7.33 12.55 -15.32
N PHE A 119 -6.32 13.38 -15.56
CA PHE A 119 -6.44 14.53 -16.45
C PHE A 119 -6.72 14.10 -17.90
N GLU A 120 -6.00 13.10 -18.40
CA GLU A 120 -6.17 12.57 -19.76
C GLU A 120 -7.51 11.86 -19.95
N VAL A 121 -7.91 10.97 -19.01
CA VAL A 121 -9.19 10.24 -19.10
C VAL A 121 -10.37 11.19 -19.01
N LYS A 122 -10.25 12.31 -18.28
CA LYS A 122 -11.29 13.34 -18.22
C LYS A 122 -11.56 13.99 -19.59
N GLN A 123 -10.57 14.08 -20.47
CA GLN A 123 -10.75 14.62 -21.83
C GLN A 123 -11.63 13.72 -22.71
N LEU A 124 -11.75 12.43 -22.39
CA LEU A 124 -12.59 11.48 -23.13
C LEU A 124 -14.10 11.68 -22.89
N ASN A 125 -14.50 12.63 -22.02
CA ASN A 125 -15.90 13.01 -21.76
C ASN A 125 -16.86 11.82 -21.51
N VAL A 126 -16.38 10.79 -20.80
CA VAL A 126 -17.22 9.64 -20.43
C VAL A 126 -18.21 10.07 -19.35
N GLU A 127 -19.51 10.11 -19.67
CA GLU A 127 -20.57 10.54 -18.75
C GLU A 127 -20.78 9.58 -17.57
N ASN A 128 -20.51 8.29 -17.77
CA ASN A 128 -20.72 7.28 -16.74
C ASN A 128 -19.54 7.25 -15.74
N HIS A 129 -19.84 7.65 -14.50
CA HIS A 129 -18.88 7.69 -13.39
C HIS A 129 -18.17 6.35 -13.14
N TYR A 130 -18.88 5.22 -13.25
CA TYR A 130 -18.29 3.90 -13.03
C TYR A 130 -17.28 3.52 -14.12
N ILE A 131 -17.61 3.82 -15.37
CA ILE A 131 -16.71 3.56 -16.50
C ILE A 131 -15.47 4.46 -16.39
N HIS A 132 -15.66 5.74 -16.06
CA HIS A 132 -14.56 6.65 -15.80
C HIS A 132 -13.63 6.13 -14.70
N PHE A 133 -14.18 5.65 -13.57
CA PHE A 133 -13.38 5.07 -12.48
C PHE A 133 -12.58 3.83 -12.92
N ILE A 134 -13.21 2.90 -13.64
CA ILE A 134 -12.56 1.68 -14.14
C ILE A 134 -11.43 2.04 -15.11
N LEU A 135 -11.66 2.98 -16.02
CA LEU A 135 -10.65 3.43 -16.98
C LEU A 135 -9.46 4.08 -16.27
N VAL A 136 -9.70 5.00 -15.33
CA VAL A 136 -8.63 5.63 -14.55
C VAL A 136 -7.83 4.58 -13.79
N LEU A 137 -8.48 3.61 -13.14
CA LEU A 137 -7.81 2.55 -12.40
C LEU A 137 -6.95 1.68 -13.33
N PHE A 138 -7.51 1.24 -14.46
CA PHE A 138 -6.81 0.41 -15.42
C PHE A 138 -5.59 1.13 -16.02
N PHE A 139 -5.76 2.35 -16.53
CA PHE A 139 -4.67 3.11 -17.12
C PHE A 139 -3.61 3.51 -16.10
N SER A 140 -4.00 3.85 -14.87
CA SER A 140 -3.04 4.18 -13.81
C SER A 140 -2.15 2.98 -13.45
N CYS A 141 -2.74 1.79 -13.31
CA CYS A 141 -1.98 0.56 -13.08
C CYS A 141 -1.09 0.22 -14.27
N PHE A 142 -1.60 0.34 -15.51
CA PHE A 142 -0.87 0.02 -16.73
C PHE A 142 0.34 0.93 -16.96
N PHE A 143 0.13 2.26 -16.93
CA PHE A 143 1.23 3.23 -17.08
C PHE A 143 2.18 3.23 -15.89
N GLY A 144 1.67 3.02 -14.67
CA GLY A 144 2.50 2.87 -13.49
C GLY A 144 3.45 1.67 -13.60
N TYR A 145 2.95 0.52 -14.09
CA TYR A 145 3.78 -0.64 -14.37
C TYR A 145 4.87 -0.33 -15.41
N PHE A 146 4.51 0.33 -16.52
CA PHE A 146 5.49 0.72 -17.53
C PHE A 146 6.58 1.63 -16.97
N MET A 147 6.21 2.62 -16.17
CA MET A 147 7.14 3.56 -15.54
C MET A 147 8.13 2.87 -14.60
N THR A 148 7.67 1.94 -13.76
CA THR A 148 8.55 1.19 -12.84
C THR A 148 9.62 0.41 -13.61
N TYR A 149 9.25 -0.26 -14.70
CA TYR A 149 10.17 -1.14 -15.42
C TYR A 149 11.06 -0.40 -16.43
N TYR A 150 10.56 0.66 -17.06
CA TYR A 150 11.34 1.40 -18.07
C TYR A 150 12.15 2.53 -17.47
N VAL A 151 11.61 3.25 -16.49
CA VAL A 151 12.25 4.46 -15.97
C VAL A 151 12.93 4.17 -14.65
N GLU A 152 12.20 3.68 -13.66
CA GLU A 152 12.75 3.46 -12.32
C GLU A 152 13.90 2.44 -12.35
N LYS A 153 13.71 1.29 -12.99
CA LYS A 153 14.75 0.27 -13.13
C LYS A 153 15.97 0.78 -13.93
N TYR A 154 15.76 1.64 -14.92
CA TYR A 154 16.85 2.22 -15.70
C TYR A 154 17.70 3.17 -14.84
N PHE A 155 17.07 4.09 -14.12
CA PHE A 155 17.77 5.01 -13.23
C PHE A 155 18.44 4.31 -12.05
N LEU A 156 17.84 3.24 -11.51
CA LEU A 156 18.47 2.41 -10.49
C LEU A 156 19.77 1.77 -10.99
N LYS A 157 19.78 1.23 -12.21
CA LYS A 157 21.00 0.67 -12.83
C LYS A 157 22.09 1.73 -13.02
N ILE A 158 21.70 2.93 -13.45
CA ILE A 158 22.64 4.05 -13.57
C ILE A 158 23.22 4.38 -12.20
N ARG A 159 22.37 4.52 -11.17
CA ARG A 159 22.82 4.82 -9.81
C ARG A 159 23.79 3.75 -9.29
N GLU A 160 23.47 2.48 -9.45
CA GLU A 160 24.34 1.37 -9.00
C GLU A 160 25.69 1.35 -9.73
N HIS A 161 25.72 1.82 -11.00
CA HIS A 161 26.96 1.96 -11.75
C HIS A 161 27.87 3.07 -11.20
N TYR A 162 27.30 4.23 -10.83
CA TYR A 162 28.07 5.39 -10.33
C TYR A 162 28.32 5.37 -8.81
N PHE A 163 27.38 4.82 -8.03
CA PHE A 163 27.41 4.74 -6.58
C PHE A 163 27.22 3.28 -6.17
N GLN A 164 28.31 2.52 -6.25
CA GLN A 164 28.36 1.15 -5.74
C GLN A 164 28.16 1.19 -4.22
N SER A 165 26.95 0.86 -3.75
CA SER A 165 26.76 0.54 -2.34
C SER A 165 27.53 -0.75 -2.06
N LYS A 166 28.49 -0.68 -1.15
CA LYS A 166 29.01 -1.87 -0.47
C LYS A 166 27.90 -2.58 0.30
#